data_AF-A0AAT9HVV1-F1
#
_entry.id   AF-A0AAT9HVV1-F1
#
_cell.length_a   1.000
_cell.length_b   1.000
_cell.length_c   1.000
_cell.angle_alpha   90.00
_cell.angle_beta   90.00
_cell.angle_gamma   90.00
#
_symmetry.space_group_name_H-M   'P 1'
#
loop_
_entity.id
_entity.type
_entity.pdbx_description
1 polymer ?
#
loop_
_entity_poly.entity_id
_entity_poly.type
_entity_poly.pdbx_seq_one_letter_code
_entity_poly.pdbx_strand_id
1 'polypeptide(L)'
;MDTKNALRAGALAAGTTLMMLLMSSPAFALTRDDGDDPGTGLSVVETLGLFVVAPIALYLLIAGLVMVGDKSDKKKDAAEAKA
;
A
#
# COMPACT_ATOMS: atom_id res chain seq x y z
N MET A 1 -36.04 16.86 -22.45
CA MET A 1 -35.30 15.57 -22.44
C MET A 1 -36.13 14.57 -23.20
N ASP A 2 -35.59 13.95 -24.24
CA ASP A 2 -36.34 13.00 -25.07
C ASP A 2 -36.59 11.67 -24.32
N THR A 3 -37.75 11.03 -24.57
CA THR A 3 -38.15 9.75 -23.95
C THR A 3 -37.09 8.65 -24.10
N LYS A 4 -36.30 8.70 -25.19
CA LYS A 4 -35.19 7.77 -25.44
C LYS A 4 -34.04 7.95 -24.45
N ASN A 5 -33.76 9.18 -24.01
CA ASN A 5 -32.75 9.44 -22.98
C ASN A 5 -33.25 9.05 -21.59
N ALA A 6 -34.55 9.21 -21.32
CA ALA A 6 -35.17 8.73 -20.08
C ALA A 6 -35.10 7.19 -19.96
N LEU A 7 -35.39 6.46 -21.04
CA LEU A 7 -35.30 4.99 -21.07
C LEU A 7 -33.86 4.50 -20.86
N ARG A 8 -32.86 5.14 -21.49
CA ARG A 8 -31.45 4.82 -21.31
C ARG A 8 -30.95 5.12 -19.89
N ALA A 9 -31.38 6.24 -19.32
CA ALA A 9 -31.06 6.59 -17.95
C ALA A 9 -31.69 5.61 -16.95
N GLY A 10 -32.94 5.19 -17.18
CA GLY A 10 -33.62 4.18 -16.38
C GLY A 10 -32.97 2.79 -16.46
N ALA A 11 -32.60 2.35 -17.66
CA ALA A 11 -31.89 1.08 -17.85
C ALA A 11 -30.50 1.09 -17.20
N LEU A 12 -29.77 2.21 -17.29
CA LEU A 12 -28.47 2.35 -16.63
C LEU A 12 -28.61 2.40 -15.11
N ALA A 13 -29.59 3.16 -14.59
CA ALA A 13 -29.86 3.22 -13.16
C ALA A 13 -30.28 1.85 -12.61
N ALA A 14 -31.20 1.14 -13.26
CA ALA A 14 -31.63 -0.19 -12.84
C ALA A 14 -30.52 -1.24 -12.98
N GLY A 15 -29.70 -1.17 -14.05
CA GLY A 15 -28.57 -2.07 -14.23
C GLY A 15 -27.48 -1.85 -13.18
N THR A 16 -27.15 -0.60 -12.87
CA THR A 16 -26.16 -0.26 -11.85
C THR A 16 -26.65 -0.57 -10.44
N THR A 17 -27.91 -0.28 -10.10
CA THR A 17 -28.48 -0.67 -8.80
C THR A 17 -28.60 -2.18 -8.67
N LEU A 18 -28.99 -2.90 -9.72
CA LEU A 18 -29.01 -4.36 -9.72
C LEU A 18 -27.59 -4.93 -9.55
N MET A 19 -26.59 -4.43 -10.29
CA MET A 19 -25.19 -4.84 -10.08
C MET A 19 -24.71 -4.52 -8.67
N MET A 20 -25.04 -3.34 -8.14
CA MET A 20 -24.70 -2.97 -6.76
C MET A 20 -25.42 -3.85 -5.74
N LEU A 21 -26.67 -4.25 -5.97
CA LEU A 21 -27.41 -5.17 -5.10
C LEU A 21 -26.88 -6.60 -5.19
N LEU A 22 -26.52 -7.08 -6.38
CA LEU A 22 -25.93 -8.40 -6.57
C LEU A 22 -24.52 -8.50 -5.98
N MET A 23 -23.75 -7.40 -5.99
CA MET A 23 -22.44 -7.30 -5.34
C MET A 23 -22.54 -6.99 -3.84
N SER A 24 -23.66 -6.41 -3.38
CA SER A 24 -23.96 -6.15 -1.98
C SER A 24 -24.84 -7.27 -1.41
N SER A 25 -24.24 -8.44 -1.22
CA SER A 25 -24.86 -9.50 -0.43
C SER A 25 -24.27 -9.46 0.99
N PRO A 26 -24.99 -8.97 2.01
CA PRO A 26 -24.58 -9.11 3.41
C PRO A 26 -24.96 -10.50 3.98
N ALA A 27 -25.34 -11.46 3.13
CA ALA A 27 -25.91 -12.76 3.53
C ALA A 27 -24.96 -13.96 3.34
N PHE A 28 -23.67 -13.73 3.10
CA PHE A 28 -22.61 -14.75 3.27
C PHE A 28 -21.90 -14.64 4.64
N ALA A 29 -22.49 -13.92 5.61
CA ALA A 29 -21.99 -13.75 6.96
C ALA A 29 -22.21 -14.98 7.87
N LEU A 30 -21.77 -16.16 7.41
CA LEU A 30 -21.52 -17.34 8.24
C LEU A 30 -20.29 -18.14 7.77
N THR A 31 -19.47 -17.58 6.88
CA THR A 31 -18.05 -17.94 6.85
C THR A 31 -17.43 -17.31 8.10
N ARG A 32 -16.96 -18.12 9.04
CA ARG A 32 -15.96 -17.62 10.00
C ARG A 32 -14.81 -17.10 9.15
N ASP A 33 -14.69 -15.80 9.11
CA ASP A 33 -13.65 -15.09 8.38
C ASP A 33 -12.36 -15.31 9.17
N ASP A 34 -11.30 -15.77 8.51
CA ASP A 34 -9.96 -15.83 9.12
C ASP A 34 -9.46 -14.43 9.51
N GLY A 35 -10.20 -13.36 9.18
CA GLY A 35 -10.05 -12.01 9.72
C GLY A 35 -10.62 -11.77 11.13
N ASP A 36 -11.46 -12.66 11.66
CA ASP A 36 -11.99 -12.56 13.04
C ASP A 36 -11.02 -13.10 14.10
N ASP A 37 -10.06 -13.94 13.71
CA ASP A 37 -8.98 -14.41 14.58
C ASP A 37 -7.66 -13.74 14.19
N PRO A 38 -7.27 -12.64 14.86
CA PRO A 38 -6.04 -11.92 14.56
C PRO A 38 -4.77 -12.72 14.91
N GLY A 39 -4.91 -13.98 15.33
CA GLY A 39 -3.80 -14.83 15.77
C GLY A 39 -3.22 -14.35 17.10
N THR A 40 -2.07 -14.91 17.47
CA THR A 40 -1.39 -14.47 18.70
C THR A 40 -0.81 -13.07 18.47
N GLY A 41 -1.25 -12.09 19.27
CA GLY A 41 -0.74 -10.73 19.20
C GLY A 41 0.77 -10.67 19.43
N LEU A 42 1.44 -9.79 18.68
CA LEU A 42 2.87 -9.52 18.84
C LEU A 42 3.17 -8.98 20.25
N SER A 43 4.28 -9.41 20.83
CA SER A 43 4.76 -8.80 22.06
C SER A 43 5.15 -7.32 21.81
N VAL A 44 5.19 -6.54 22.89
CA VAL A 44 5.60 -5.12 22.82
C VAL A 44 7.00 -4.98 22.21
N VAL A 45 7.90 -5.90 22.53
CA VAL A 45 9.28 -5.90 22.02
C VAL A 45 9.30 -6.15 20.53
N GLU A 46 8.52 -7.12 20.03
CA GLU A 46 8.46 -7.40 18.59
C GLU A 46 7.81 -6.26 17.83
N THR A 47 6.77 -5.64 18.38
CA THR A 47 6.11 -4.49 17.77
C THR A 47 7.08 -3.32 17.63
N LEU A 48 7.81 -2.97 18.69
CA LEU A 48 8.81 -1.90 18.63
C LEU A 48 10.00 -2.29 17.74
N GLY A 49 10.44 -3.55 17.79
CA GLY A 49 11.52 -4.05 16.94
C GLY A 49 11.18 -3.93 15.45
N LEU A 50 10.00 -4.41 15.05
CA LEU A 50 9.58 -4.45 13.64
C LEU A 50 9.14 -3.09 13.10
N PHE A 51 8.41 -2.29 13.89
CA PHE A 51 7.80 -1.05 13.39
C PHE A 51 8.57 0.22 13.73
N VAL A 52 9.57 0.15 14.62
CA VAL A 52 10.40 1.32 14.98
C VAL A 52 11.86 1.07 14.68
N VAL A 53 12.43 -0.02 15.20
CA VAL A 53 13.87 -0.29 15.06
C VAL A 53 14.21 -0.66 13.62
N ALA A 54 13.45 -1.56 12.98
CA ALA A 54 13.75 -1.99 11.61
C ALA A 54 13.68 -0.84 10.59
N PRO A 55 12.68 0.07 10.59
CA PRO A 55 12.68 1.25 9.73
C PRO A 55 13.89 2.18 9.96
N ILE A 56 14.28 2.42 11.22
CA ILE A 56 15.47 3.24 11.54
C ILE A 56 16.74 2.58 11.03
N ALA A 57 16.89 1.27 11.24
CA ALA A 57 18.05 0.52 10.78
C ALA A 57 18.18 0.56 9.25
N LEU A 58 17.07 0.36 8.53
CA LEU A 58 17.04 0.49 7.07
C LEU A 58 17.41 1.89 6.61
N TYR A 59 16.89 2.93 7.27
CA TYR A 59 17.24 4.31 6.94
C TYR A 59 18.74 4.57 7.12
N LEU A 60 19.31 4.18 8.26
CA LEU A 60 20.73 4.36 8.55
C LEU A 60 21.61 3.56 7.58
N LEU A 61 21.20 2.35 7.22
CA LEU A 61 21.88 1.54 6.23
C LEU A 61 21.93 2.27 4.88
N ILE A 62 20.79 2.77 4.39
CA ILE A 62 20.72 3.50 3.12
C ILE A 62 21.56 4.78 3.18
N ALA A 63 21.41 5.58 4.24
CA ALA A 63 22.16 6.81 4.42
C ALA A 63 23.68 6.55 4.45
N GLY A 64 24.11 5.50 5.14
CA GLY A 64 25.51 5.06 5.17
C GLY A 64 26.01 4.64 3.79
N LEU A 65 25.23 3.84 3.05
CA LEU A 65 25.57 3.43 1.69
C LEU A 65 25.68 4.62 0.74
N VAL A 66 24.76 5.58 0.82
CA VAL A 66 24.81 6.82 0.03
C VAL A 66 26.06 7.63 0.36
N MET A 67 26.41 7.79 1.63
CA MET A 67 27.61 8.52 2.03
C MET A 67 28.91 7.87 1.52
N VAL A 68 28.97 6.53 1.55
CA VAL A 68 30.11 5.78 1.00
C VAL A 68 30.18 5.91 -0.54
N GLY A 69 29.02 5.85 -1.21
CA GLY A 69 28.92 6.08 -2.66
C GLY A 69 29.39 7.47 -3.07
N ASP A 70 28.83 8.53 -2.47
CA ASP A 70 29.16 9.93 -2.76
C ASP A 70 30.65 10.25 -2.53
N LYS A 71 31.25 9.68 -1.47
CA LYS A 71 32.69 9.84 -1.21
C LYS A 71 33.57 9.20 -2.29
N SER A 72 33.07 8.18 -2.98
CA SER A 72 33.79 7.50 -4.06
C SER A 72 33.82 8.34 -5.34
N ASP A 73 32.78 9.12 -5.62
CA ASP A 73 32.73 9.99 -6.80
C ASP A 73 33.56 11.26 -6.60
N LYS A 74 33.46 11.90 -5.42
CA LYS A 74 34.32 13.05 -5.07
C LYS A 74 35.83 12.75 -5.15
N LYS A 75 36.23 11.50 -4.90
CA LYS A 75 37.63 11.07 -5.04
C LYS A 75 38.06 10.93 -6.51
N LYS A 76 37.15 10.55 -7.42
CA LYS A 76 37.43 10.47 -8.86
C LYS A 76 37.56 11.87 -9.45
N ASP A 77 36.65 12.77 -9.12
CA ASP A 77 36.67 14.16 -9.62
C ASP A 77 37.94 14.90 -9.17
N ALA A 78 38.38 14.70 -7.93
CA ALA A 78 39.62 15.29 -7.42
C ALA A 78 40.89 14.65 -8.01
N ALA A 79 40.82 13.41 -8.49
CA ALA A 79 41.92 12.73 -9.16
C ALA A 79 42.03 13.16 -10.64
N GLU A 80 40.91 13.31 -11.34
CA GLU A 80 40.88 13.86 -12.70
C GLU A 80 41.26 15.35 -12.75
N ALA A 81 40.84 16.16 -11.77
CA ALA A 81 41.22 17.58 -11.70
C ALA A 81 42.72 17.83 -11.39
N LYS A 82 43.47 16.78 -11.04
CA LYS A 82 44.92 16.83 -10.78
C LYS A 82 45.77 16.23 -11.90
N ALA A 83 45.16 15.65 -12.93
CA ALA A 83 45.82 15.15 -14.13
C ALA A 83 45.85 16.23 -15.23
#